data_AF-A0A5B0DNW9-F1
#
_entry.id   AF-A0A5B0DNW9-F1
#
_cell.length_a   1.000
_cell.length_b   1.000
_cell.length_c   1.000
_cell.angle_alpha   90.00
_cell.angle_beta   90.00
_cell.angle_gamma   90.00
#
_symmetry.space_group_name_H-M   'P 1'
#
loop_
_entity.id
_entity.type
_entity.pdbx_description
1 polymer ?
#
loop_
_entity_poly.entity_id
_entity_poly.type
_entity_poly.pdbx_seq_one_letter_code
_entity_poly.pdbx_strand_id
1 'polypeptide(L)'
;MRRFFIRPSGYIIIINDDKIFDNERSVCCNAGICAQIITLSLMESNIDSCIISVYNDKNINTYIDLDKNLSPVLIMGFGRRGLHQQLLK
;
A
#
# COMPACT_ATOMS: atom_id res chain seq x y z
N MET A 1 -18.21 -22.05 -6.23
CA MET A 1 -17.89 -20.65 -5.84
C MET A 1 -16.40 -20.41 -6.07
N ARG A 2 -16.00 -19.71 -7.15
CA ARG A 2 -14.60 -19.32 -7.34
C ARG A 2 -14.33 -18.10 -6.47
N ARG A 3 -13.55 -18.28 -5.39
CA ARG A 3 -13.05 -17.19 -4.56
C ARG A 3 -12.11 -16.35 -5.45
N PHE A 4 -12.52 -15.14 -5.80
CA PHE A 4 -11.64 -14.14 -6.39
C PHE A 4 -10.66 -13.68 -5.30
N PHE A 5 -9.54 -14.39 -5.15
CA PHE A 5 -8.43 -13.86 -4.37
C PHE A 5 -7.78 -12.76 -5.22
N ILE A 6 -7.98 -11.51 -4.82
CA ILE A 6 -7.09 -10.43 -5.21
C ILE A 6 -5.73 -10.82 -4.63
N ARG A 7 -4.83 -11.31 -5.48
CA ARG A 7 -3.46 -11.64 -5.11
C ARG A 7 -2.55 -10.54 -5.65
N PRO A 8 -2.11 -9.60 -4.79
CA PRO A 8 -1.15 -8.58 -5.21
C PRO A 8 0.09 -9.24 -5.81
N SER A 9 0.61 -8.65 -6.88
CA SER A 9 1.92 -9.00 -7.43
C SER A 9 3.05 -8.46 -6.56
N GLY A 10 2.79 -7.41 -5.80
CA GLY A 10 3.72 -6.84 -4.82
C GLY A 10 3.02 -5.90 -3.85
N TYR A 11 3.81 -5.40 -2.90
CA TYR A 11 3.39 -4.43 -1.90
C TYR A 11 4.34 -3.25 -1.87
N ILE A 12 3.81 -2.06 -1.63
CA ILE A 12 4.56 -0.85 -1.30
C ILE A 12 4.19 -0.49 0.13
N ILE A 13 5.18 -0.27 0.99
CA ILE A 13 4.97 0.13 2.38
C ILE A 13 5.42 1.59 2.49
N ILE A 14 4.49 2.46 2.88
CA ILE A 14 4.76 3.87 3.14
C ILE A 14 5.12 3.99 4.61
N ILE A 15 6.31 4.53 4.87
CA ILE A 15 6.94 4.61 6.18
C ILE A 15 7.15 6.09 6.53
N ASN A 16 6.91 6.44 7.79
CA ASN A 16 7.29 7.72 8.37
C ASN A 16 8.60 7.59 9.15
N ASP A 17 9.44 8.62 9.08
CA ASP A 17 10.54 8.78 10.02
C ASP A 17 10.07 9.69 11.15
N ASP A 18 9.91 9.11 12.34
CA ASP A 18 9.40 9.77 13.54
C ASP A 18 10.36 10.86 14.04
N LYS A 19 11.61 10.91 13.55
CA LYS A 19 12.54 12.02 13.82
C LYS A 19 12.25 13.27 12.99
N ILE A 20 11.56 13.15 11.87
CA ILE A 20 11.26 14.26 10.96
C ILE A 20 9.87 14.82 11.24
N PHE A 21 8.88 13.93 11.40
CA PHE A 21 7.51 14.30 11.71
C PHE A 21 6.97 13.43 12.86
N ASP A 22 6.55 14.10 13.93
CA ASP A 22 5.93 13.48 15.11
C ASP A 22 4.41 13.74 15.20
N ASN A 23 3.89 14.68 14.40
CA ASN A 23 2.48 15.02 14.37
C ASN A 23 1.68 13.97 13.57
N GLU A 24 0.92 13.14 14.28
CA GLU A 24 0.09 12.06 13.71
C GLU A 24 -0.79 12.52 12.53
N ARG A 25 -1.45 13.68 12.66
CA ARG A 25 -2.33 14.18 11.60
C ARG A 25 -1.55 14.52 10.33
N SER A 26 -0.40 15.18 10.46
CA SER A 26 0.48 15.50 9.34
C SER A 26 1.04 14.23 8.69
N VAL A 27 1.47 13.26 9.50
CA VAL A 27 1.98 11.96 9.03
C VAL A 27 0.93 11.23 8.19
N CYS A 28 -0.29 11.08 8.72
CA CYS A 28 -1.40 10.43 8.01
C CYS A 28 -1.79 11.18 6.72
N CYS A 29 -1.83 12.51 6.75
CA CYS A 29 -2.15 13.32 5.58
C CYS A 29 -1.10 13.14 4.47
N ASN A 30 0.18 13.26 4.81
CA ASN A 30 1.28 13.10 3.88
C ASN A 30 1.32 11.69 3.29
N ALA A 31 1.17 10.66 4.12
CA ALA A 31 1.10 9.27 3.67
C ALA A 31 -0.07 9.04 2.70
N GLY A 32 -1.24 9.63 2.98
CA GLY A 32 -2.40 9.57 2.09
C GLY A 32 -2.15 10.25 0.73
N ILE A 33 -1.51 11.43 0.73
CA ILE A 33 -1.10 12.14 -0.50
C ILE A 33 -0.14 11.27 -1.32
N CYS A 34 0.90 10.71 -0.68
CA CYS A 34 1.84 9.80 -1.33
C CYS A 34 1.14 8.57 -1.92
N ALA A 35 0.28 7.91 -1.14
CA ALA A 35 -0.46 6.73 -1.58
C ALA A 35 -1.35 7.03 -2.79
N GLN A 36 -2.03 8.17 -2.78
CA GLN A 36 -2.92 8.56 -3.87
C GLN A 36 -2.15 8.89 -5.15
N ILE A 37 -1.00 9.58 -5.05
CA ILE A 37 -0.13 9.85 -6.20
C ILE A 37 0.35 8.54 -6.82
N ILE A 38 0.87 7.62 -6.01
CA ILE A 38 1.33 6.29 -6.48
C ILE A 38 0.18 5.54 -7.14
N THR A 39 -1.02 5.58 -6.54
CA THR A 39 -2.23 4.92 -7.09
C THR A 39 -2.53 5.41 -8.51
N LEU A 40 -2.51 6.73 -8.72
CA LEU A 40 -2.77 7.33 -10.03
C LEU A 40 -1.67 6.98 -11.06
N SER A 41 -0.39 7.03 -10.67
CA SER A 41 0.71 6.65 -11.56
C SER A 41 0.68 5.16 -11.96
N LEU A 42 0.30 4.27 -11.04
CA LEU A 42 0.10 2.86 -11.36
C LEU A 42 -1.07 2.67 -12.33
N MET A 43 -2.16 3.40 -12.12
CA MET A 43 -3.34 3.37 -13.00
C MET A 43 -3.00 3.81 -14.43
N GLU A 44 -2.21 4.87 -14.61
CA GLU A 44 -1.70 5.31 -15.93
C GLU A 44 -0.89 4.21 -16.64
N SER A 45 -0.27 3.32 -15.87
CA SER A 45 0.51 2.17 -16.35
C SER A 45 -0.30 0.88 -16.50
N ASN A 46 -1.64 0.93 -16.41
CA ASN A 46 -2.55 -0.23 -16.38
C ASN A 46 -2.22 -1.24 -15.25
N ILE A 47 -1.76 -0.74 -14.11
CA ILE A 47 -1.55 -1.52 -12.89
C ILE A 47 -2.61 -1.10 -11.88
N ASP A 48 -3.36 -2.05 -11.37
CA ASP A 48 -4.31 -1.78 -10.29
C ASP A 48 -3.57 -1.75 -8.95
N SER A 49 -4.11 -0.95 -8.02
CA SER A 49 -3.63 -0.92 -6.66
C SER A 49 -4.78 -0.76 -5.66
N CYS A 50 -4.51 -1.12 -4.41
CA CYS A 50 -5.43 -0.99 -3.29
C CYS A 50 -4.63 -0.50 -2.07
N ILE A 51 -5.08 0.62 -1.50
CA ILE A 51 -4.55 1.15 -0.23
C ILE A 51 -5.15 0.33 0.91
N ILE A 52 -4.28 -0.16 1.80
CA ILE A 52 -4.59 -0.98 2.96
C ILE A 52 -4.16 -0.19 4.19
N SER A 53 -5.13 0.38 4.91
CA SER A 53 -4.91 1.13 6.15
C SER A 53 -5.07 0.28 7.41
N VAL A 54 -5.67 -0.90 7.30
CA VAL A 54 -5.89 -1.81 8.43
C VAL A 54 -4.98 -3.01 8.27
N TYR A 55 -3.92 -3.05 9.09
CA TYR A 55 -2.97 -4.16 9.16
C TYR A 55 -2.47 -4.33 10.60
N ASN A 56 -1.69 -5.39 10.86
CA ASN A 56 -1.09 -5.62 12.17
C ASN A 56 0.36 -5.12 12.18
N ASP A 57 0.57 -3.94 12.75
CA ASP A 57 1.86 -3.25 12.81
C ASP A 57 2.94 -4.10 13.49
N LYS A 58 2.58 -4.85 14.55
CA LYS A 58 3.51 -5.72 15.27
C LYS A 58 4.10 -6.80 14.38
N ASN A 59 3.30 -7.30 13.43
CA ASN A 59 3.75 -8.33 12.52
C ASN A 59 4.62 -7.75 11.40
N ILE A 60 4.30 -6.57 10.88
CA ILE A 60 5.08 -5.98 9.79
C ILE A 60 6.50 -5.65 10.22
N ASN A 61 6.69 -5.04 11.38
CA ASN A 61 8.05 -4.74 11.85
C ASN A 61 8.93 -6.00 11.98
N THR A 62 8.33 -7.18 12.19
CA THR A 62 9.08 -8.46 12.20
C THR A 62 9.46 -8.96 10.80
N TYR A 63 8.76 -8.54 9.75
CA TYR A 63 9.03 -8.95 8.37
C TYR A 63 9.98 -8.03 7.62
N ILE A 64 10.07 -6.74 8.01
CA ILE A 64 10.81 -5.72 7.26
C ILE A 64 11.99 -5.08 8.00
N ASP A 65 12.43 -5.63 9.14
CA ASP A 65 13.61 -5.20 9.91
C ASP A 65 13.88 -3.69 9.87
N LEU A 66 12.90 -2.92 10.36
CA LEU A 66 12.96 -1.46 10.37
C LEU A 66 13.66 -0.93 11.62
N ASP A 67 14.41 0.16 11.43
CA ASP A 67 14.93 0.96 12.54
C ASP A 67 13.78 1.47 13.43
N LYS A 68 14.06 1.65 14.73
CA LYS A 68 13.03 2.01 15.73
C LYS A 68 12.32 3.35 15.49
N ASN A 69 12.92 4.25 14.72
CA ASN A 69 12.33 5.54 14.35
C ASN A 69 11.53 5.49 13.05
N LEU A 70 11.46 4.33 12.39
CA LEU A 70 10.71 4.14 11.15
C LEU A 70 9.40 3.43 11.47
N SER A 71 8.29 4.12 11.25
CA SER A 71 6.95 3.61 11.52
C SER A 71 6.19 3.39 10.20
N PRO A 72 5.69 2.16 9.93
CA PRO A 72 4.77 1.94 8.84
C PRO A 72 3.49 2.76 9.05
N VAL A 73 2.99 3.40 7.98
CA VAL A 73 1.76 4.20 8.01
C VAL A 73 0.68 3.59 7.13
N LEU A 74 1.02 3.28 5.87
CA LEU A 74 0.09 2.68 4.91
C LEU A 74 0.78 1.58 4.10
N ILE A 75 0.00 0.62 3.66
CA ILE A 75 0.44 -0.42 2.72
C ILE A 75 -0.38 -0.31 1.45
N MET A 76 0.24 -0.55 0.31
CA MET A 76 -0.45 -0.64 -0.96
C MET A 76 -0.17 -2.00 -1.60
N GLY A 77 -1.21 -2.78 -1.84
CA GLY A 77 -1.11 -3.94 -2.72
C GLY A 77 -1.27 -3.50 -4.17
N PHE A 78 -0.43 -3.99 -5.08
CA PHE A 78 -0.55 -3.69 -6.51
C PHE A 78 -0.41 -4.94 -7.37
N GLY A 79 -0.96 -4.90 -8.58
CA GLY A 79 -0.85 -5.98 -9.55
C GLY A 79 -1.58 -5.66 -10.84
N ARG A 80 -1.24 -6.38 -11.90
CA ARG A 80 -2.02 -6.33 -13.13
C ARG A 80 -3.26 -7.20 -12.96
N ARG A 81 -4.42 -6.75 -13.49
CA ARG A 81 -5.62 -7.60 -13.54
C ARG A 81 -5.27 -8.92 -14.22
N GLY A 82 -5.56 -10.03 -13.55
CA GLY A 82 -5.62 -11.32 -14.22
C GLY A 82 -6.65 -11.24 -15.35
N LEU A 83 -6.29 -11.73 -16.53
CA LEU A 83 -6.95 -11.57 -17.82
C LEU A 83 -8.32 -12.30 -17.91
N HIS A 84 -9.23 -12.11 -16.94
CA HIS A 84 -10.55 -12.74 -16.94
C HIS A 84 -11.71 -11.77 -17.18
N GLN A 85 -11.43 -10.46 -17.33
CA GLN A 85 -12.46 -9.46 -17.67
C GLN A 85 -12.58 -9.16 -19.18
N GLN A 86 -11.78 -9.79 -20.04
CA GLN A 86 -11.94 -9.65 -21.50
C GLN A 86 -12.99 -10.61 -22.10
N LEU A 87 -13.54 -11.55 -21.32
CA LEU A 87 -14.58 -12.50 -21.77
C LEU A 87 -16.02 -12.03 -21.45
N LEU A 88 -16.19 -10.78 -21.03
CA LEU A 88 -17.50 -10.17 -20.76
C LEU A 88 -17.79 -8.96 -21.67
N LYS A 89 -17.09 -8.85 -22.81
CA LYS A 89 -17.47 -7.95 -23.90
C LYS A 89 -18.22 -8.73 -24.96
#